data_AF-A0A2C9D5H1-F1
#
_entry.id   AF-A0A2C9D5H1-F1
#
_cell.length_a   1.000
_cell.length_b   1.000
_cell.length_c   1.000
_cell.angle_alpha   90.00
_cell.angle_beta   90.00
_cell.angle_gamma   90.00
#
_symmetry.space_group_name_H-M   'P 1'
#
loop_
_entity.id
_entity.type
_entity.pdbx_description
1 polymer ?
#
loop_
_entity_poly.entity_id
_entity_poly.type
_entity_poly.pdbx_seq_one_letter_code
_entity_poly.pdbx_strand_id
1 'polypeptide(L)' 'MTVRTLPLLVRFLARHALIGFGIAIAFVTTILMLDIGGLGALVTSSPSGCLAAVVLTFAIGLTFSSVQMGFAIMFLADKD' A
#
# COMPACT_ATOMS: atom_id res chain seq x y z
N MET A 1 -1.38 -17.69 -14.97
CA MET A 1 -2.54 -17.83 -14.06
C MET A 1 -3.37 -16.55 -14.16
N THR A 2 -4.58 -16.60 -14.68
CA THR A 2 -5.48 -15.45 -14.75
C THR A 2 -6.23 -15.32 -13.41
N VAL A 3 -6.55 -14.10 -12.97
CA VAL A 3 -7.16 -13.83 -11.64
C VAL A 3 -8.46 -14.63 -11.37
N ARG A 4 -9.10 -15.11 -12.44
CA ARG A 4 -10.32 -15.94 -12.39
C ARG A 4 -10.09 -17.39 -11.93
N THR A 5 -8.87 -17.94 -12.06
CA THR A 5 -8.57 -19.33 -11.68
C THR A 5 -8.02 -19.47 -10.25
N LEU A 6 -7.93 -18.38 -9.48
CA LEU A 6 -7.38 -18.41 -8.13
C LEU A 6 -8.41 -18.90 -7.10
N PRO A 7 -7.97 -19.62 -6.04
CA PRO A 7 -8.83 -19.97 -4.91
C PRO A 7 -9.49 -18.73 -4.29
N LEU A 8 -10.71 -18.90 -3.76
CA LEU A 8 -11.54 -17.79 -3.27
C LEU A 8 -10.82 -16.91 -2.23
N LEU A 9 -10.10 -17.52 -1.28
CA LEU A 9 -9.37 -16.81 -0.24
C LEU A 9 -8.19 -16.01 -0.79
N VAL A 10 -7.46 -16.54 -1.78
CA VAL A 10 -6.35 -15.82 -2.43
C VAL A 10 -6.88 -14.59 -3.16
N ARG A 11 -8.01 -14.72 -3.85
CA ARG A 11 -8.68 -13.59 -4.51
C ARG A 11 -9.19 -12.55 -3.51
N PHE A 12 -9.71 -13.01 -2.37
CA PHE A 12 -10.16 -12.16 -1.28
C PHE A 12 -8.99 -11.34 -0.69
N LEU A 13 -7.88 -11.99 -0.36
CA LEU A 13 -6.68 -11.33 0.16
C LEU A 13 -6.08 -10.37 -0.85
N ALA A 14 -5.94 -10.79 -2.12
CA ALA A 14 -5.39 -9.94 -3.18
C ALA A 14 -6.20 -8.64 -3.37
N ARG A 15 -7.53 -8.70 -3.27
CA ARG A 15 -8.38 -7.52 -3.33
C ARG A 15 -8.08 -6.55 -2.18
N HIS A 16 -7.96 -7.05 -0.95
CA HIS A 16 -7.69 -6.20 0.23
C HIS A 16 -6.26 -5.68 0.27
N ALA A 17 -5.29 -6.46 -0.22
CA ALA A 17 -3.92 -6.00 -0.44
C ALA A 17 -3.90 -4.82 -1.42
N LEU A 18 -4.60 -4.92 -2.56
CA LEU A 18 -4.68 -3.80 -3.53
C LEU A 18 -5.35 -2.56 -2.94
N ILE A 19 -6.39 -2.73 -2.12
CA ILE A 19 -7.03 -1.61 -1.40
C ILE A 19 -6.03 -0.95 -0.44
N GLY A 20 -5.33 -1.73 0.38
CA GLY A 20 -4.31 -1.21 1.30
C GLY A 20 -3.16 -0.51 0.59
N PHE A 21 -2.67 -1.07 -0.51
CA PHE A 21 -1.64 -0.44 -1.33
C PHE A 21 -2.12 0.89 -1.94
N GLY A 22 -3.36 0.94 -2.42
CA GLY A 22 -3.96 2.19 -2.92
C GLY A 22 -4.01 3.29 -1.86
N ILE A 23 -4.36 2.95 -0.62
CA ILE A 23 -4.35 3.88 0.51
C ILE A 23 -2.92 4.34 0.82
N ALA A 24 -1.94 3.44 0.77
CA ALA A 24 -0.52 3.80 0.98
C ALA A 24 0.01 4.80 -0.05
N ILE A 25 -0.36 4.66 -1.34
CA ILE A 25 0.04 5.63 -2.37
C ILE A 25 -0.49 7.01 -2.03
N ALA A 26 -1.76 7.13 -1.64
CA ALA A 26 -2.36 8.40 -1.23
C ALA A 26 -1.66 8.98 0.02
N PHE A 27 -1.34 8.13 0.99
CA PHE A 27 -0.64 8.53 2.21
C PHE A 27 0.78 9.03 1.94
N VAL A 28 1.58 8.30 1.16
CA VAL A 28 2.95 8.73 0.80
C VAL A 28 2.94 9.99 -0.05
N THR A 29 1.98 10.11 -0.98
CA THR A 29 1.81 11.34 -1.77
C THR A 29 1.54 12.54 -0.85
N THR A 30 0.69 12.36 0.17
CA THR A 30 0.40 13.40 1.16
C THR A 30 1.65 13.78 1.97
N ILE A 31 2.45 12.80 2.41
CA ILE A 31 3.73 13.04 3.11
C ILE A 31 4.69 13.88 2.26
N LEU A 32 4.86 13.51 0.99
CA LEU A 32 5.79 14.17 0.09
C LEU A 32 5.29 15.57 -0.32
N MET A 33 3.98 15.74 -0.53
CA MET A 33 3.38 17.05 -0.85
C MET A 33 3.46 18.04 0.31
N LEU A 34 3.25 17.57 1.54
CA LEU A 34 3.34 18.40 2.74
C LEU A 34 4.78 18.55 3.27
N ASP A 35 5.75 17.94 2.59
CA ASP A 35 7.17 17.91 2.96
C ASP A 35 7.41 17.52 4.43
N ILE A 36 6.69 16.50 4.91
CA ILE A 36 6.79 16.07 6.32
C ILE A 36 8.20 15.56 6.58
N GLY A 37 8.89 16.22 7.52
CA GLY A 37 10.29 15.90 7.86
C GLY A 37 11.30 16.20 6.75
N GLY A 38 10.94 17.01 5.74
CA GLY A 38 11.81 17.35 4.61
C GLY A 38 11.91 16.27 3.52
N LEU A 39 11.06 15.24 3.57
CA LEU A 39 11.12 14.10 2.64
C LEU A 39 10.79 14.50 1.20
N GLY A 40 9.87 15.42 0.98
CA GLY A 40 9.49 15.90 -0.35
C GLY A 40 10.66 16.65 -1.00
N ALA A 41 11.33 17.52 -0.26
CA ALA A 41 12.52 18.23 -0.70
C ALA A 41 13.68 17.27 -1.02
N LEU A 42 13.90 16.26 -0.17
CA LEU A 42 14.94 15.24 -0.38
C LEU A 42 14.68 14.39 -1.63
N VAL A 43 13.43 13.97 -1.84
CA VAL A 43 13.03 13.20 -3.02
C VAL A 43 13.17 14.03 -4.30
N THR A 44 12.80 15.31 -4.27
CA THR A 44 12.85 16.17 -5.48
C THR A 44 14.25 16.65 -5.85
N SER A 45 15.13 16.85 -4.86
CA SER A 45 16.49 17.38 -5.08
C SER A 45 17.54 16.30 -5.33
N SER A 46 17.23 15.03 -5.04
CA SER A 46 18.18 13.92 -5.18
C SER A 46 18.18 13.32 -6.59
N PRO A 47 19.35 13.00 -7.17
CA PRO A 47 19.45 12.20 -8.40
C PRO A 47 18.76 10.83 -8.28
N SER A 48 18.65 10.29 -7.07
CA SER A 48 17.96 9.02 -6.77
C SER A 48 16.51 9.21 -6.30
N GLY A 49 15.93 10.39 -6.51
CA GLY A 49 14.60 10.77 -6.02
C GLY A 49 13.49 9.78 -6.38
N CYS A 50 13.44 9.36 -7.64
CA CYS A 50 12.45 8.38 -8.11
C CYS A 50 12.59 7.03 -7.37
N LEU A 51 13.82 6.55 -7.18
CA LEU A 51 14.06 5.31 -6.42
C LEU A 51 13.62 5.46 -4.96
N ALA A 52 13.93 6.58 -4.32
CA ALA A 52 13.52 6.86 -2.94
C ALA A 52 11.98 6.86 -2.82
N ALA A 53 11.27 7.52 -3.73
CA ALA A 53 9.81 7.53 -3.76
C ALA A 53 9.22 6.12 -3.95
N VAL A 54 9.81 5.31 -4.84
CA VAL A 54 9.37 3.92 -5.07
C VAL A 54 9.60 3.06 -3.83
N VAL A 55 10.79 3.11 -3.22
CA VAL A 55 11.12 2.31 -2.03
C VAL A 55 10.24 2.72 -0.85
N LEU A 56 10.05 4.02 -0.62
CA LEU A 56 9.16 4.54 0.41
C LEU A 56 7.72 4.05 0.19
N THR A 57 7.19 4.25 -1.03
CA THR A 57 5.83 3.83 -1.38
C THR A 57 5.66 2.32 -1.25
N PHE A 58 6.66 1.54 -1.63
CA PHE A 58 6.60 0.08 -1.52
C PHE A 58 6.61 -0.39 -0.06
N ALA A 59 7.49 0.15 0.79
CA ALA A 59 7.57 -0.22 2.21
C ALA A 59 6.26 0.12 2.96
N ILE A 60 5.73 1.33 2.75
CA ILE A 60 4.45 1.74 3.33
C ILE A 60 3.30 0.96 2.70
N GLY A 61 3.37 0.70 1.40
CA GLY A 61 2.43 -0.12 0.64
C GLY A 61 2.26 -1.51 1.20
N LEU A 62 3.36 -2.21 1.47
CA LEU A 62 3.33 -3.52 2.11
C LEU A 62 2.72 -3.46 3.52
N THR A 63 3.06 -2.42 4.28
CA THR A 63 2.54 -2.22 5.64
C THR A 63 1.03 -2.06 5.66
N PHE A 64 0.48 -1.14 4.84
CA PHE A 64 -0.96 -0.91 4.75
C PHE A 64 -1.71 -2.09 4.12
N SER A 65 -1.11 -2.75 3.13
CA SER A 65 -1.68 -3.97 2.52
C SER A 65 -1.83 -5.08 3.57
N SER A 66 -0.80 -5.27 4.42
CA SER A 66 -0.83 -6.24 5.51
C SER A 66 -1.94 -5.95 6.52
N VAL A 67 -2.04 -4.69 6.98
CA VAL A 67 -3.10 -4.26 7.90
C VAL A 67 -4.49 -4.45 7.29
N GLN A 68 -4.69 -4.09 6.01
CA GLN A 68 -5.99 -4.26 5.35
C GLN A 68 -6.38 -5.71 5.15
N MET A 69 -5.43 -6.59 4.83
CA MET A 69 -5.70 -8.03 4.78
C MET A 69 -6.07 -8.57 6.17
N GLY A 70 -5.34 -8.19 7.22
CA GLY A 70 -5.65 -8.58 8.60
C GLY A 70 -7.04 -8.11 9.05
N PHE A 71 -7.38 -6.84 8.77
CA PHE A 71 -8.70 -6.27 9.01
C PHE A 71 -9.80 -7.08 8.31
N ALA A 72 -9.61 -7.38 7.03
CA ALA A 72 -10.57 -8.15 6.23
C ALA A 72 -10.80 -9.56 6.78
N ILE A 73 -9.75 -10.22 7.27
CA ILE A 73 -9.86 -11.54 7.92
C ILE A 73 -10.63 -11.44 9.24
N MET A 74 -10.30 -10.46 10.10
CA MET A 74 -10.95 -10.28 11.40
C MET A 74 -12.45 -10.00 11.25
N PHE A 75 -12.85 -9.28 10.20
CA PHE A 75 -14.25 -8.97 9.89
C PHE A 75 -14.96 -10.02 9.03
N LEU A 76 -14.29 -11.12 8.69
CA LEU A 76 -14.92 -12.20 7.91
C LEU A 76 -15.92 -13.01 8.77
N ALA A 77 -15.65 -13.15 10.07
CA ALA A 77 -16.48 -13.90 11.02
C ALA A 77 -17.79 -13.18 11.40
N ASP A 78 -17.86 -11.87 11.18
CA ASP A 78 -19.01 -11.03 11.53
C ASP A 78 -20.12 -11.03 10.45
N LYS A 79 -19.96 -11.83 9.37
CA LYS A 79 -20.91 -11.88 8.25
C LYS A 79 -21.88 -13.06 8.27
N ASP A 80 -21.89 -13.85 9.35
CA ASP A 80 -22.87 -14.91 9.63
C ASP A 80 -23.74 -14.54 10.86
#